data_AF-A0A7X0FC18-F1
#
_entry.id   AF-A0A7X0FC18-F1
#
_cell.length_a   1.000
_cell.length_b   1.000
_cell.length_c   1.000
_cell.angle_alpha   90.00
_cell.angle_beta   90.00
_cell.angle_gamma   90.00
#
_symmetry.space_group_name_H-M   'P 1'
#
loop_
_entity.id
_entity.type
_entity.pdbx_description
1 polymer ?
#
loop_
_entity_poly.entity_id
_entity_poly.type
_entity_poly.pdbx_seq_one_letter_code
_entity_poly.pdbx_strand_id
1 'polypeptide(L)'
;MTAGKTAEQQRGRPFRPGQSGNPNGRPSGSRSKVLVALDALAEGEVEEIARAMIIKAKGGDAIAARAIFDRVWPPRKGARIQFDLPEVNKAEDLPGALAVVNRQVADGEISPDEAAVVVGLLEAQRKAIETNDLAARIAALEGRQAKK
;
A
#
# COMPACT_ATOMS: atom_id res chain seq x y z
N MET A 1 -4.17 -21.16 -54.18
CA MET A 1 -5.39 -21.21 -53.33
C MET A 1 -5.65 -19.80 -52.84
N THR A 2 -6.81 -19.27 -53.21
CA THR A 2 -7.18 -17.86 -53.17
C THR A 2 -7.48 -17.38 -51.75
N ALA A 3 -6.77 -16.34 -51.33
CA ALA A 3 -7.08 -15.52 -50.16
C ALA A 3 -8.34 -14.70 -50.43
N GLY A 4 -9.50 -15.33 -50.37
CA GLY A 4 -10.79 -14.66 -50.55
C GLY A 4 -11.79 -15.27 -49.60
N LYS A 5 -11.99 -14.61 -48.44
CA LYS A 5 -13.24 -14.58 -47.64
C LYS A 5 -13.04 -13.91 -46.26
N THR A 6 -12.51 -12.68 -46.24
CA THR A 6 -12.62 -11.82 -45.04
C THR A 6 -13.01 -10.37 -45.34
N ALA A 7 -13.07 -9.99 -46.63
CA ALA A 7 -13.36 -8.61 -47.04
C ALA A 7 -14.80 -8.14 -46.70
N GLU A 8 -15.80 -9.02 -46.80
CA GLU A 8 -17.20 -8.65 -46.50
C GLU A 8 -17.48 -8.40 -45.01
N GLN A 9 -16.61 -8.85 -44.10
CA GLN A 9 -16.82 -8.74 -42.65
C GLN A 9 -16.00 -7.62 -42.01
N GLN A 10 -15.20 -6.89 -42.78
CA GLN A 10 -14.33 -5.86 -42.25
C GLN A 10 -15.10 -4.55 -42.08
N ARG A 11 -15.63 -4.31 -40.86
CA ARG A 11 -16.05 -2.96 -40.44
C ARG A 11 -14.90 -2.01 -40.77
N GLY A 12 -15.13 -1.00 -41.61
CA GLY A 12 -14.09 -0.13 -42.20
C GLY A 12 -13.26 0.67 -41.18
N ARG A 13 -13.16 1.99 -41.33
CA ARG A 13 -12.50 2.86 -40.34
C ARG A 13 -13.56 3.67 -39.58
N PRO A 14 -14.17 3.12 -38.52
CA PRO A 14 -15.26 3.79 -37.80
C PRO A 14 -14.79 5.01 -36.99
N PHE A 15 -13.49 5.18 -36.77
CA PHE A 15 -12.93 6.28 -36.01
C PHE A 15 -12.03 7.15 -36.88
N ARG A 16 -12.14 8.47 -36.71
CA ARG A 16 -11.28 9.44 -37.41
C ARG A 16 -9.83 9.30 -36.94
N PRO A 17 -8.83 9.47 -37.83
CA PRO A 17 -7.43 9.54 -37.41
C PRO A 17 -7.25 10.57 -36.30
N GLY A 18 -6.64 10.17 -35.18
CA GLY A 18 -6.43 11.04 -34.01
C GLY A 18 -7.60 11.12 -33.02
N GLN A 19 -8.73 10.45 -33.28
CA GLN A 19 -9.89 10.47 -32.39
C GLN A 19 -10.20 9.06 -31.88
N SER A 20 -9.98 8.81 -30.58
CA SER A 20 -10.40 7.58 -29.92
C SER A 20 -11.94 7.48 -29.94
N GLY A 21 -12.47 6.30 -30.23
CA GLY A 21 -13.90 5.99 -30.06
C GLY A 21 -14.38 6.07 -28.62
N ASN A 22 -13.45 6.11 -27.67
CA ASN A 22 -13.71 6.38 -26.26
C ASN A 22 -12.87 7.59 -25.81
N PRO A 23 -13.42 8.81 -25.89
CA PRO A 23 -12.69 10.05 -25.59
C PRO A 23 -12.29 10.19 -24.11
N ASN A 24 -13.02 9.58 -23.19
CA ASN A 24 -12.70 9.58 -21.76
C ASN A 24 -11.79 8.41 -21.34
N GLY A 25 -11.37 7.58 -22.31
CA GLY A 25 -10.58 6.39 -22.05
C GLY A 25 -11.32 5.35 -21.22
N ARG A 26 -10.61 4.27 -20.89
CA ARG A 26 -11.13 3.25 -19.98
C ARG A 26 -11.37 3.89 -18.60
N PRO A 27 -12.54 3.68 -17.95
CA PRO A 27 -12.82 4.26 -16.64
C PRO A 27 -11.71 3.97 -15.65
N SER A 28 -11.25 5.02 -14.94
CA SER A 28 -10.26 4.89 -13.88
C SER A 28 -10.70 3.86 -12.85
N GLY A 29 -9.80 2.96 -12.45
CA GLY A 29 -10.09 1.88 -11.49
C GLY A 29 -10.82 0.66 -12.05
N SER A 30 -11.21 0.63 -13.33
CA SER A 30 -11.86 -0.55 -13.92
C SER A 30 -10.91 -1.75 -14.01
N ARG A 31 -11.21 -2.85 -13.29
CA ARG A 31 -10.43 -4.09 -13.33
C ARG A 31 -10.73 -4.87 -14.62
N SER A 32 -9.74 -5.59 -15.14
CA SER A 32 -9.94 -6.45 -16.32
C SER A 32 -10.93 -7.56 -15.97
N LYS A 33 -11.91 -7.86 -16.85
CA LYS A 33 -12.82 -8.99 -16.65
C LYS A 33 -12.07 -10.31 -16.43
N VAL A 34 -10.91 -10.46 -17.10
CA VAL A 34 -10.01 -11.60 -16.93
C VAL A 34 -9.43 -11.65 -15.51
N LEU A 35 -9.00 -10.51 -14.96
CA LEU A 35 -8.46 -10.46 -13.60
C LEU A 35 -9.53 -10.74 -12.55
N VAL A 36 -10.77 -10.27 -12.77
CA VAL A 36 -11.90 -10.58 -11.87
C VAL A 36 -12.22 -12.07 -11.89
N ALA A 37 -12.21 -12.70 -13.07
CA ALA A 37 -12.41 -14.15 -13.18
C ALA A 37 -11.26 -14.94 -12.53
N LEU A 38 -10.02 -14.48 -12.67
CA LEU A 38 -8.86 -15.10 -12.02
C LEU A 38 -8.93 -14.97 -10.50
N ASP A 39 -9.34 -13.82 -9.97
CA ASP A 39 -9.53 -13.62 -8.53
C ASP A 39 -10.58 -14.60 -7.98
N ALA A 40 -11.72 -14.75 -8.68
CA ALA A 40 -12.77 -15.69 -8.29
C ALA A 40 -12.33 -17.16 -8.37
N LEU A 41 -11.47 -17.52 -9.33
CA LEU A 41 -10.88 -18.87 -9.42
C LEU A 41 -9.84 -19.12 -8.33
N ALA A 42 -9.15 -18.07 -7.88
CA ALA A 42 -8.13 -18.17 -6.84
C ALA A 42 -8.73 -18.21 -5.42
N GLU A 43 -9.96 -17.69 -5.24
CA GLU A 43 -10.63 -17.65 -3.95
C GLU A 43 -10.86 -19.08 -3.41
N GLY A 44 -10.21 -19.41 -2.29
CA GLY A 44 -10.22 -20.75 -1.69
C GLY A 44 -9.07 -21.68 -2.14
N GLU A 45 -8.54 -21.51 -3.34
CA GLU A 45 -7.48 -22.37 -3.91
C GLU A 45 -6.05 -21.93 -3.52
N VAL A 46 -5.90 -20.68 -3.06
CA VAL A 46 -4.59 -20.09 -2.75
C VAL A 46 -3.79 -20.92 -1.75
N GLU A 47 -4.44 -21.48 -0.73
CA GLU A 47 -3.76 -22.26 0.30
C GLU A 47 -3.22 -23.58 -0.23
N GLU A 48 -4.02 -24.31 -1.03
CA GLU A 48 -3.60 -25.58 -1.62
C GLU A 48 -2.46 -25.39 -2.63
N ILE A 49 -2.57 -24.35 -3.48
CA ILE A 49 -1.51 -23.98 -4.43
C ILE A 49 -0.22 -23.62 -3.66
N ALA A 50 -0.32 -22.85 -2.57
CA ALA A 50 0.84 -22.49 -1.76
C ALA A 50 1.51 -23.74 -1.15
N ARG A 51 0.74 -24.68 -0.60
CA ARG A 51 1.28 -25.95 -0.05
C ARG A 51 1.97 -26.78 -1.12
N ALA A 52 1.37 -26.93 -2.30
CA ALA A 52 1.96 -27.66 -3.41
C ALA A 52 3.29 -27.04 -3.88
N MET A 53 3.36 -25.71 -3.94
CA MET A 53 4.59 -24.99 -4.30
C MET A 53 5.69 -25.16 -3.25
N ILE A 54 5.34 -25.19 -1.95
CA ILE A 54 6.30 -25.45 -0.87
C ILE A 54 6.89 -26.87 -1.00
N ILE A 55 6.06 -27.87 -1.29
CA ILE A 55 6.54 -29.25 -1.49
C ILE A 55 7.52 -29.32 -2.66
N LYS A 56 7.18 -28.71 -3.80
CA LYS A 56 8.07 -28.65 -4.97
C LYS A 56 9.39 -27.93 -4.68
N ALA A 57 9.34 -26.79 -3.99
CA ALA A 57 10.53 -26.05 -3.60
C ALA A 57 11.44 -26.88 -2.68
N LYS A 58 10.87 -27.59 -1.69
CA LYS A 58 11.62 -28.51 -0.82
C LYS A 58 12.22 -29.70 -1.59
N GLY A 59 11.60 -30.10 -2.70
CA GLY A 59 12.12 -31.11 -3.62
C GLY A 59 13.22 -30.63 -4.56
N GLY A 60 13.67 -29.37 -4.47
CA GLY A 60 14.75 -28.82 -5.30
C GLY A 60 14.30 -28.09 -6.56
N ASP A 61 13.00 -27.84 -6.74
CA ASP A 61 12.51 -26.98 -7.82
C ASP A 61 12.89 -25.51 -7.57
N ALA A 62 13.89 -25.03 -8.31
CA ALA A 62 14.42 -23.67 -8.19
C ALA A 62 13.38 -22.59 -8.56
N ILE A 63 12.44 -22.87 -9.45
CA ILE A 63 11.39 -21.91 -9.85
C ILE A 63 10.39 -21.77 -8.71
N ALA A 64 9.97 -22.88 -8.11
CA ALA A 64 9.09 -22.85 -6.96
C ALA A 64 9.75 -22.16 -5.75
N ALA A 65 11.03 -22.47 -5.49
CA ALA A 65 11.80 -21.82 -4.43
C ALA A 65 11.90 -20.30 -4.65
N ARG A 66 12.24 -19.88 -5.87
CA ARG A 66 12.29 -18.45 -6.23
C ARG A 66 10.95 -17.76 -6.04
N ALA A 67 9.85 -18.35 -6.50
CA ALA A 67 8.51 -17.77 -6.35
C ALA A 67 8.11 -17.56 -4.88
N ILE A 68 8.60 -18.40 -3.98
CA ILE A 68 8.41 -18.26 -2.53
C ILE A 68 9.36 -17.19 -1.97
N PHE A 69 10.66 -17.27 -2.28
CA PHE A 69 11.65 -16.33 -1.76
C PHE A 69 11.38 -14.89 -2.21
N ASP A 70 11.01 -14.66 -3.48
CA ASP A 70 10.67 -13.32 -3.99
C ASP A 70 9.50 -12.65 -3.21
N ARG A 71 8.70 -13.43 -2.46
CA ARG A 71 7.59 -12.93 -1.62
C ARG A 71 7.87 -12.92 -0.12
N VAL A 72 8.77 -13.77 0.36
CA VAL A 72 9.11 -13.92 1.79
C VAL A 72 10.38 -13.13 2.13
N TRP A 73 11.29 -13.00 1.18
CA TRP A 73 12.61 -12.41 1.34
C TRP A 73 12.98 -11.53 0.12
N PRO A 74 12.94 -10.19 0.25
CA PRO A 74 12.85 -9.40 1.48
C PRO A 74 11.45 -9.42 2.13
N PRO A 75 11.33 -9.05 3.42
CA PRO A 75 10.06 -8.89 4.10
C PRO A 75 9.07 -8.06 3.26
N ARG A 76 7.81 -8.49 3.22
CA ARG A 76 6.77 -7.80 2.44
C ARG A 76 6.64 -6.35 2.91
N LYS A 77 6.72 -5.40 1.97
CA LYS A 77 6.34 -4.01 2.23
C LYS A 77 4.89 -4.00 2.76
N GLY A 78 4.68 -3.50 3.97
CA GLY A 78 3.39 -3.50 4.66
C GLY A 78 3.07 -4.78 5.45
N ALA A 79 4.06 -5.62 5.75
CA ALA A 79 3.91 -6.62 6.80
C ALA A 79 3.53 -5.95 8.12
N ARG A 80 2.78 -6.67 8.96
CA ARG A 80 2.48 -6.18 10.31
C ARG A 80 3.78 -6.19 11.10
N ILE A 81 4.17 -5.02 11.60
CA ILE A 81 5.28 -4.86 12.52
C ILE A 81 4.76 -4.86 13.95
N GLN A 82 5.50 -5.51 14.83
CA GLN A 82 5.32 -5.38 16.27
C GLN A 82 6.50 -4.56 16.80
N PHE A 83 6.19 -3.46 17.45
CA PHE A 83 7.19 -2.55 18.01
C PHE A 83 6.62 -1.95 19.28
N ASP A 84 7.48 -1.75 20.26
CA ASP A 84 7.09 -1.15 21.53
C ASP A 84 7.23 0.36 21.41
N LEU A 85 6.15 1.08 21.72
CA LEU A 85 6.12 2.53 21.68
C LEU A 85 5.67 3.06 23.05
N PRO A 86 6.40 4.01 23.67
CA PRO A 86 5.92 4.66 24.88
C PRO A 86 4.64 5.47 24.60
N GLU A 87 3.84 5.68 25.62
CA GLU A 87 2.65 6.54 25.49
C GLU A 87 3.06 7.96 25.07
N VAL A 88 2.39 8.47 24.04
CA VAL A 88 2.58 9.82 23.52
C VAL A 88 1.29 10.59 23.77
N ASN A 89 1.29 11.42 24.83
CA ASN A 89 0.12 12.21 25.19
C ASN A 89 0.32 13.69 24.89
N LYS A 90 1.58 14.16 24.93
CA LYS A 90 1.97 15.55 24.68
C LYS A 90 3.11 15.64 23.68
N ALA A 91 3.29 16.80 23.09
CA ALA A 91 4.41 17.06 22.16
C ALA A 91 5.79 16.84 22.82
N GLU A 92 5.89 17.00 24.14
CA GLU A 92 7.13 16.78 24.92
C GLU A 92 7.55 15.31 25.00
N ASP A 93 6.62 14.37 24.78
CA ASP A 93 6.89 12.93 24.88
C ASP A 93 7.56 12.38 23.60
N LEU A 94 7.50 13.13 22.49
CA LEU A 94 7.94 12.70 21.17
C LEU A 94 9.43 12.38 21.06
N PRO A 95 10.35 13.20 21.62
CA PRO A 95 11.76 12.86 21.58
C PRO A 95 12.05 11.49 22.21
N GLY A 96 11.34 11.14 23.29
CA GLY A 96 11.45 9.83 23.93
C GLY A 96 10.95 8.70 23.03
N ALA A 97 9.79 8.88 22.40
CA ALA A 97 9.24 7.92 21.44
C ALA A 97 10.18 7.71 20.23
N LEU A 98 10.71 8.79 19.66
CA LEU A 98 11.66 8.73 18.54
C LEU A 98 12.97 8.03 18.93
N ALA A 99 13.48 8.26 20.14
CA ALA A 99 14.67 7.57 20.62
C ALA A 99 14.47 6.06 20.73
N VAL A 100 13.28 5.62 21.16
CA VAL A 100 12.91 4.20 21.24
C VAL A 100 12.81 3.59 19.83
N VAL A 101 12.19 4.29 18.86
CA VAL A 101 12.14 3.83 17.46
C VAL A 101 13.55 3.71 16.88
N ASN A 102 14.41 4.71 17.09
CA ASN A 102 15.80 4.68 16.60
C ASN A 102 16.60 3.52 17.19
N ARG A 103 16.38 3.20 18.47
CA ARG A 103 17.02 2.06 19.11
C ARG A 103 16.56 0.74 18.49
N GLN A 104 15.26 0.55 18.28
CA GLN A 104 14.73 -0.66 17.63
C GLN A 104 15.27 -0.85 16.21
N VAL A 105 15.52 0.24 15.47
CA VAL A 105 16.22 0.17 14.18
C VAL A 105 17.67 -0.27 14.34
N ALA A 106 18.39 0.30 15.31
CA ALA A 106 19.79 -0.04 15.58
C ALA A 106 19.97 -1.49 16.04
N ASP A 107 19.01 -1.99 16.83
CA ASP A 107 18.98 -3.37 17.35
C ASP A 107 18.48 -4.37 16.28
N GLY A 108 17.97 -3.88 15.14
CA GLY A 108 17.51 -4.69 14.01
C GLY A 108 16.12 -5.31 14.19
N GLU A 109 15.36 -4.84 15.18
CA GLU A 109 13.99 -5.31 15.46
C GLU A 109 12.99 -4.81 14.42
N ILE A 110 13.21 -3.60 13.89
CA ILE A 110 12.44 -3.02 12.78
C ILE A 110 13.37 -2.50 11.69
N SER A 111 12.91 -2.52 10.44
CA SER A 111 13.67 -1.96 9.32
C SER A 111 13.61 -0.42 9.27
N PRO A 112 14.59 0.26 8.64
CA PRO A 112 14.54 1.71 8.43
C PRO A 112 13.29 2.19 7.67
N ASP A 113 12.82 1.40 6.70
CA ASP A 113 11.60 1.70 5.93
C ASP A 113 10.35 1.66 6.83
N GLU A 114 10.27 0.66 7.73
CA GLU A 114 9.17 0.54 8.70
C GLU A 114 9.22 1.67 9.74
N ALA A 115 10.41 2.00 10.24
CA ALA A 115 10.60 3.11 11.16
C ALA A 115 10.17 4.45 10.54
N ALA A 116 10.43 4.69 9.26
CA ALA A 116 9.98 5.89 8.58
C ALA A 116 8.44 6.02 8.57
N VAL A 117 7.71 4.91 8.43
CA VAL A 117 6.25 4.88 8.52
C VAL A 117 5.79 5.22 9.94
N VAL A 118 6.42 4.64 10.96
CA VAL A 118 6.09 4.91 12.38
C VAL A 118 6.36 6.37 12.73
N VAL A 119 7.49 6.93 12.32
CA VAL A 119 7.82 8.35 12.51
C VAL A 119 6.79 9.25 11.82
N GLY A 120 6.32 8.87 10.63
CA GLY A 120 5.23 9.59 9.96
C GLY A 120 3.92 9.61 10.77
N LEU A 121 3.60 8.51 11.45
CA LEU A 121 2.43 8.43 12.33
C LEU A 121 2.60 9.31 13.58
N LEU A 122 3.78 9.29 14.20
CA LEU A 122 4.13 10.16 15.33
C LEU A 122 4.05 11.65 14.96
N GLU A 123 4.53 12.03 13.77
CA GLU A 123 4.39 13.40 13.28
C GLU A 123 2.93 13.81 13.06
N ALA A 124 2.08 12.90 12.57
CA ALA A 124 0.65 13.17 12.44
C ALA A 124 -0.01 13.39 13.81
N GLN A 125 0.36 12.57 14.81
CA GLN A 125 -0.10 12.72 16.19
C GLN A 125 0.39 14.04 16.81
N ARG A 126 1.67 14.41 16.61
CA ARG A 126 2.23 15.70 17.03
C ARG A 126 1.36 16.86 16.56
N LYS A 127 1.07 16.88 15.25
CA LYS A 127 0.28 17.93 14.63
C LYS A 127 -1.12 18.01 15.22
N ALA A 128 -1.75 16.87 15.50
CA ALA A 128 -3.07 16.84 16.12
C ALA A 128 -3.05 17.43 17.55
N ILE A 129 -2.05 17.07 18.36
CA ILE A 129 -1.86 17.62 19.71
C ILE A 129 -1.63 19.13 19.65
N GLU A 130 -0.65 19.58 18.86
CA GLU A 130 -0.33 21.01 18.72
C GLU A 130 -1.52 21.82 18.20
N THR A 131 -2.29 21.29 17.25
CA THR A 131 -3.49 21.97 16.73
C THR A 131 -4.52 22.20 17.83
N ASN A 132 -4.76 21.18 18.66
CA ASN A 132 -5.70 21.31 19.78
C ASN A 132 -5.19 22.28 20.85
N ASP A 133 -3.92 22.18 21.22
CA ASP A 133 -3.31 23.05 22.23
C ASP A 133 -3.32 24.53 21.79
N LEU A 134 -2.99 24.79 20.52
CA LEU A 134 -3.03 26.14 19.96
C LEU A 134 -4.46 26.67 19.87
N ALA A 135 -5.43 25.86 19.43
CA ALA A 135 -6.83 26.27 19.40
C ALA A 135 -7.35 26.63 20.79
N ALA A 136 -7.02 25.84 21.82
CA ALA A 136 -7.38 26.14 23.20
C ALA A 136 -6.74 27.44 23.70
N ARG A 137 -5.47 27.67 23.39
CA ARG A 137 -4.76 28.91 23.76
C ARG A 137 -5.33 30.14 23.06
N ILE A 138 -5.70 30.04 21.79
CA ILE A 138 -6.33 31.13 21.03
C ILE A 138 -7.67 31.50 21.65
N ALA A 139 -8.55 30.52 21.88
CA ALA A 139 -9.86 30.76 22.49
C ALA A 139 -9.74 31.42 23.88
N ALA A 140 -8.75 31.01 24.69
CA ALA A 140 -8.48 31.62 25.98
C ALA A 140 -8.03 33.08 25.88
N LEU A 141 -7.23 33.43 24.86
CA LEU A 141 -6.79 34.80 24.61
C LEU A 141 -7.93 35.68 24.09
N GLU A 142 -8.72 35.18 23.14
CA GLU A 142 -9.90 35.88 22.61
C GLU A 142 -10.94 36.16 23.70
N GLY A 143 -11.21 35.17 24.57
CA GLY A 143 -12.11 35.34 25.71
C GLY A 143 -11.62 36.35 26.76
N ARG A 144 -10.31 36.58 26.88
CA ARG A 144 -9.74 37.63 27.73
C ARG A 144 -9.85 39.01 27.08
N GLN A 145 -9.70 39.10 25.77
CA GLN A 145 -9.84 40.35 25.02
C GLN A 145 -11.30 40.81 24.96
N ALA A 146 -12.26 39.90 24.82
CA ALA A 146 -13.69 40.23 24.78
C ALA A 146 -14.27 40.69 26.14
N LYS A 147 -13.56 40.45 27.25
CA LYS A 147 -13.95 40.88 28.61
C LYS A 147 -13.35 42.23 29.02
N LYS A 148 -12.54 42.86 28.16
CA LYS A 148 -11.92 44.16 28.37
C LYS A 148 -12.68 45.22 27.59
#